data_AF-A0A2S2P9E1-F1
#
_entry.id   AF-A0A2S2P9E1-F1
#
_cell.length_a   1.000
_cell.length_b   1.000
_cell.length_c   1.000
_cell.angle_alpha   90.00
_cell.angle_beta   90.00
_cell.angle_gamma   90.00
#
_symmetry.space_group_name_H-M   'P 1'
#
loop_
_entity.id
_entity.type
_entity.pdbx_description
1 polymer ?
#
loop_
_entity_poly.entity_id
_entity_poly.type
_entity_poly.pdbx_seq_one_letter_code
_entity_poly.pdbx_strand_id
1 'polypeptide(L)'
;EIEEKKQNLLNSLKLNLTEIKSLERRTIGQSLNEIWKQERKFRLTASNFGRICALRPTTSRTNTLKYILYSGELVGTTAAMKYGIQYESVAKDTFEAITNLKIMLCGIFVDQCSNFLAGSPDGIIGDDGIIEIKCPSSI
;
A
#
# COMPACT_ATOMS: atom_id res chain seq x y z
N GLU A 1 20.23 -22.78 0.14
CA GLU A 1 20.43 -21.40 0.64
C GLU A 1 19.33 -20.42 0.20
N ILE A 2 19.15 -20.11 -1.09
CA ILE A 2 18.14 -19.11 -1.53
C ILE A 2 16.70 -19.55 -1.19
N GLU A 3 16.35 -20.80 -1.44
CA GLU A 3 15.00 -21.31 -1.17
C GLU A 3 14.67 -21.32 0.33
N GLU A 4 15.66 -21.62 1.17
CA GLU A 4 15.55 -21.55 2.63
C GLU A 4 15.36 -20.10 3.11
N LYS A 5 16.15 -19.16 2.59
CA LYS A 5 15.98 -17.72 2.87
C LYS A 5 14.59 -17.22 2.46
N LYS A 6 14.10 -17.64 1.29
CA LYS A 6 12.73 -17.35 0.83
C LYS A 6 11.71 -17.91 1.81
N GLN A 7 11.83 -19.17 2.21
CA GLN A 7 10.88 -19.80 3.13
C GLN A 7 10.87 -19.12 4.50
N ASN A 8 12.04 -18.72 5.01
CA ASN A 8 12.18 -17.98 6.26
C ASN A 8 11.48 -16.62 6.19
N LEU A 9 11.66 -15.87 5.09
CA LEU A 9 10.96 -14.60 4.87
C LEU A 9 9.44 -14.79 4.78
N LEU A 10 8.97 -15.78 4.02
CA LEU A 10 7.54 -16.05 3.91
C LEU A 10 6.94 -16.46 5.26
N ASN A 11 7.66 -17.24 6.06
CA ASN A 11 7.24 -17.62 7.39
C ASN A 11 7.21 -16.43 8.37
N SER A 12 8.16 -15.50 8.29
CA SER A 12 8.16 -14.30 9.16
C SER A 12 7.02 -13.33 8.83
N LEU A 13 6.43 -13.42 7.64
CA LEU A 13 5.30 -12.59 7.20
C LEU A 13 3.93 -13.19 7.49
N LYS A 14 3.87 -14.44 7.96
CA LYS A 14 2.62 -15.14 8.25
C LYS A 14 1.88 -14.45 9.37
N LEU A 15 0.60 -14.19 9.13
CA LEU A 15 -0.31 -13.61 10.09
C LEU A 15 -1.63 -14.37 10.04
N ASN A 16 -2.23 -14.61 11.21
CA ASN A 16 -3.59 -15.11 11.32
C ASN A 16 -4.61 -13.98 11.14
N LEU A 17 -5.90 -14.34 11.01
CA LEU A 17 -6.99 -13.38 10.78
C LEU A 17 -7.08 -12.27 11.83
N THR A 18 -6.84 -12.59 13.10
CA THR A 18 -6.89 -11.62 14.18
C THR A 18 -5.72 -10.65 14.09
N GLU A 19 -4.53 -11.16 13.76
CA GLU A 19 -3.33 -10.35 13.56
C GLU A 19 -3.46 -9.43 12.35
N ILE A 20 -4.02 -9.90 11.24
CA ILE A 20 -4.29 -9.08 10.05
C ILE A 20 -5.22 -7.92 10.39
N LYS A 21 -6.34 -8.19 11.08
CA LYS A 21 -7.28 -7.15 11.52
C LYS A 21 -6.64 -6.15 12.49
N SER A 22 -5.83 -6.65 13.43
CA SER A 22 -5.10 -5.80 14.37
C SER A 22 -4.06 -4.93 13.65
N LEU A 23 -3.37 -5.48 12.64
CA LEU A 23 -2.36 -4.77 11.87
C LEU A 23 -2.96 -3.60 11.10
N GLU A 24 -4.10 -3.81 10.44
CA GLU A 24 -4.84 -2.73 9.77
C GLU A 24 -5.11 -1.57 10.73
N ARG A 25 -5.68 -1.85 11.91
CA ARG A 25 -5.99 -0.82 12.91
C ARG A 25 -4.76 -0.10 13.44
N ARG A 26 -3.68 -0.85 13.69
CA ARG A 26 -2.39 -0.29 14.17
C ARG A 26 -1.66 0.54 13.12
N THR A 27 -2.04 0.41 11.85
CA THR A 27 -1.39 1.08 10.71
C THR A 27 -2.26 2.18 10.09
N ILE A 28 -3.40 2.51 10.72
CA ILE A 28 -4.17 3.72 10.40
C ILE A 28 -3.25 4.95 10.46
N GLY A 29 -3.48 5.90 9.56
CA GLY A 29 -2.62 7.07 9.35
C GLY A 29 -1.56 6.86 8.27
N GLN A 30 -1.40 5.63 7.78
CA GLN A 30 -0.64 5.27 6.57
C GLN A 30 0.75 5.91 6.49
N SER A 31 0.94 6.92 5.63
CA SER A 31 2.23 7.59 5.42
C SER A 31 2.80 8.24 6.70
N LEU A 32 1.96 8.60 7.65
CA LEU A 32 2.35 9.15 8.96
C LEU A 32 2.66 8.06 9.99
N ASN A 33 2.36 6.80 9.69
CA ASN A 33 2.53 5.67 10.59
C ASN A 33 3.79 4.87 10.21
N GLU A 34 4.73 4.76 11.14
CA GLU A 34 6.00 4.06 10.87
C GLU A 34 5.82 2.55 10.71
N ILE A 35 4.89 1.93 11.46
CA ILE A 35 4.59 0.50 11.33
C ILE A 35 4.08 0.22 9.91
N TRP A 36 3.23 1.10 9.37
CA TRP A 36 2.72 0.99 8.00
C TRP A 36 3.86 1.00 6.97
N LYS A 37 4.86 1.88 7.14
CA LYS A 37 6.03 1.93 6.24
C LYS A 37 6.86 0.65 6.32
N GLN A 38 7.08 0.12 7.52
CA GLN A 38 7.87 -1.11 7.71
C GLN A 38 7.17 -2.32 7.07
N GLU A 39 5.87 -2.50 7.28
CA GLU A 39 5.11 -3.60 6.67
C GLU A 39 5.18 -3.57 5.13
N ARG A 40 5.15 -2.38 4.53
CA ARG A 40 5.23 -2.22 3.08
C ARG A 40 6.61 -2.51 2.49
N LYS A 41 7.68 -2.47 3.27
CA LYS A 41 9.04 -2.83 2.80
C LYS A 41 9.15 -4.33 2.50
N PHE A 42 8.45 -5.16 3.26
CA PHE A 42 8.55 -6.62 3.16
C PHE A 42 7.39 -7.28 2.38
N ARG A 43 6.39 -6.50 1.97
CA ARG A 43 5.22 -6.99 1.23
C ARG A 43 5.15 -6.35 -0.17
N LEU A 44 4.66 -7.12 -1.14
CA LEU A 44 4.30 -6.61 -2.45
C LEU A 44 2.97 -5.87 -2.31
N THR A 45 2.93 -4.60 -2.72
CA THR A 45 1.79 -3.73 -2.47
C THR A 45 1.00 -3.47 -3.76
N ALA A 46 -0.31 -3.24 -3.66
CA ALA A 46 -1.15 -2.93 -4.82
C ALA A 46 -0.53 -1.87 -5.76
N SER A 47 0.03 -0.80 -5.19
CA SER A 47 0.68 0.29 -5.93
C SER A 47 1.93 -0.11 -6.74
N ASN A 48 2.61 -1.21 -6.38
CA ASN A 48 3.79 -1.70 -7.09
C ASN A 48 3.54 -3.03 -7.85
N PHE A 49 2.40 -3.67 -7.63
CA PHE A 49 2.10 -5.00 -8.17
C PHE A 49 2.00 -5.00 -9.70
N GLY A 50 1.44 -3.95 -10.30
CA GLY A 50 1.40 -3.81 -11.77
C GLY A 50 2.79 -3.86 -12.42
N ARG A 51 3.81 -3.32 -11.76
CA ARG A 51 5.21 -3.40 -12.24
C ARG A 51 5.71 -4.83 -12.24
N ILE A 52 5.33 -5.63 -11.23
CA ILE A 52 5.72 -7.03 -11.11
C ILE A 52 5.06 -7.86 -12.19
N CYS A 53 3.76 -7.67 -12.41
CA CYS A 53 3.01 -8.35 -13.48
C CYS A 53 3.57 -8.03 -14.88
N ALA A 54 4.09 -6.82 -15.09
CA ALA A 54 4.66 -6.39 -16.37
C ALA A 54 6.10 -6.85 -16.62
N LEU A 55 6.75 -7.55 -15.69
CA LEU A 55 8.13 -7.99 -15.85
C LEU A 55 8.27 -9.05 -16.96
N ARG A 56 9.14 -8.78 -17.93
CA ARG A 56 9.53 -9.77 -18.94
C ARG A 56 10.60 -10.69 -18.36
N PRO A 57 10.72 -11.95 -18.85
CA PRO A 57 11.79 -12.86 -18.42
C PRO A 57 13.19 -12.25 -18.56
N THR A 58 13.40 -11.43 -19.59
CA THR A 58 14.66 -10.75 -19.92
C THR A 58 14.90 -9.45 -19.14
N THR A 59 13.89 -8.90 -18.46
CA THR A 59 14.04 -7.68 -17.66
C THR A 59 14.77 -8.01 -16.35
N SER A 60 15.87 -7.31 -16.09
CA SER A 60 16.56 -7.41 -14.81
C SER A 60 15.64 -7.02 -13.66
N ARG A 61 15.49 -7.92 -12.69
CA ARG A 61 14.63 -7.73 -11.51
C ARG A 61 15.24 -6.78 -10.49
N THR A 62 16.54 -6.49 -10.59
CA THR A 62 17.30 -5.69 -9.61
C THR A 62 16.69 -4.30 -9.40
N ASN A 63 16.28 -3.61 -10.48
CA ASN A 63 15.68 -2.28 -10.35
C ASN A 63 14.29 -2.32 -9.71
N THR A 64 13.50 -3.36 -10.00
CA THR A 64 12.19 -3.57 -9.36
C THR A 64 12.36 -3.88 -7.87
N LEU A 65 13.32 -4.74 -7.51
CA LEU A 65 13.64 -5.05 -6.12
C LEU A 65 14.12 -3.81 -5.36
N LYS A 66 15.05 -3.04 -5.93
CA LYS A 66 15.51 -1.77 -5.33
C LYS A 66 14.35 -0.80 -5.09
N TYR A 67 13.45 -0.69 -6.07
CA TYR A 67 12.27 0.16 -5.93
C TYR A 67 11.34 -0.33 -4.81
N ILE A 68 11.06 -1.64 -4.72
CA ILE A 68 10.17 -2.17 -3.67
C ILE A 68 10.79 -1.98 -2.28
N LEU A 69 12.06 -2.33 -2.10
CA LEU A 69 12.74 -2.31 -0.81
C LEU A 69 13.07 -0.90 -0.30
N TYR A 70 13.38 0.03 -1.21
CA TYR A 70 13.93 1.34 -0.86
C TYR A 70 13.15 2.51 -1.47
N SER A 71 11.92 2.32 -1.96
CA SER A 71 11.14 3.39 -2.62
C SER A 71 11.07 4.69 -1.80
N GLY A 72 10.80 4.60 -0.50
CA GLY A 72 10.71 5.77 0.38
C GLY A 72 12.04 6.52 0.56
N GLU A 73 13.17 5.83 0.51
CA GLU A 73 14.52 6.39 0.72
C GLU A 73 15.14 6.87 -0.61
N LEU A 74 14.87 6.19 -1.71
CA LEU A 74 15.48 6.46 -3.02
C LEU A 74 14.73 7.50 -3.86
N VAL A 75 13.40 7.57 -3.75
CA VAL A 75 12.58 8.39 -4.67
C VAL A 75 12.35 9.80 -4.13
N GLY A 76 12.42 10.00 -2.81
CA GLY A 76 12.03 11.24 -2.17
C GLY A 76 10.57 11.63 -2.46
N THR A 77 10.10 12.73 -1.87
CA THR A 77 8.74 13.22 -2.15
C THR A 77 8.77 14.09 -3.41
N THR A 78 8.21 13.59 -4.51
CA THR A 78 8.09 14.35 -5.77
C THR A 78 7.05 15.46 -5.65
N ALA A 79 7.08 16.45 -6.55
CA ALA A 79 6.08 17.53 -6.58
C ALA A 79 4.65 16.96 -6.74
N ALA A 80 4.47 15.96 -7.60
CA ALA A 80 3.19 15.27 -7.78
C ALA A 80 2.74 14.55 -6.51
N MET A 81 3.65 13.91 -5.77
CA MET A 81 3.32 13.28 -4.48
C MET A 81 2.92 14.32 -3.43
N LYS A 82 3.64 15.46 -3.34
CA LYS A 82 3.28 16.56 -2.44
C LYS A 82 1.90 17.12 -2.76
N TYR A 83 1.62 17.32 -4.05
CA TYR A 83 0.31 17.77 -4.51
C TYR A 83 -0.78 16.75 -4.14
N GLY A 84 -0.55 15.47 -4.40
CA GLY A 84 -1.44 14.39 -3.99
C GLY A 84 -1.76 14.44 -2.49
N ILE A 85 -0.72 14.44 -1.65
CA ILE A 85 -0.86 14.50 -0.19
C ILE A 85 -1.65 15.76 0.26
N GLN A 86 -1.41 16.90 -0.37
CA GLN A 86 -2.07 18.16 -0.03
C GLN A 86 -3.58 18.16 -0.34
N TYR A 87 -3.98 17.57 -1.47
CA TYR A 87 -5.34 17.67 -1.98
C TYR A 87 -6.19 16.41 -1.77
N GLU A 88 -5.60 15.30 -1.32
CA GLU A 88 -6.34 14.06 -1.06
C GLU A 88 -7.47 14.25 -0.05
N SER A 89 -7.24 15.01 1.03
CA SER A 89 -8.28 15.31 2.03
C SER A 89 -9.44 16.11 1.41
N VAL A 90 -9.13 17.13 0.62
CA VAL A 90 -10.14 17.94 -0.07
C VAL A 90 -10.97 17.08 -1.04
N ALA A 91 -10.32 16.16 -1.74
CA ALA A 91 -11.00 15.22 -2.63
C ALA A 91 -11.92 14.26 -1.87
N LYS A 92 -11.50 13.77 -0.69
CA LYS A 92 -12.33 12.96 0.21
C LYS A 92 -13.57 13.74 0.66
N ASP A 93 -13.38 14.96 1.17
CA ASP A 93 -14.47 15.82 1.64
C ASP A 93 -15.47 16.11 0.52
N THR A 94 -14.97 16.38 -0.68
CA THR A 94 -15.80 16.62 -1.88
C THR A 94 -16.59 15.37 -2.28
N PHE A 95 -15.94 14.19 -2.26
CA PHE A 95 -16.61 12.93 -2.54
C PHE A 95 -17.74 12.67 -1.53
N GLU A 96 -17.48 12.84 -0.24
CA GLU A 96 -18.50 12.66 0.80
C GLU A 96 -19.68 13.62 0.62
N ALA A 97 -19.42 14.88 0.28
CA ALA A 97 -20.46 15.89 0.09
C ALA A 97 -21.35 15.60 -1.14
N ILE A 98 -20.78 15.09 -2.23
CA ILE A 98 -21.52 14.80 -3.47
C ILE A 98 -22.31 13.50 -3.34
N THR A 99 -21.71 12.46 -2.75
CA THR A 99 -22.28 11.11 -2.74
C THR A 99 -23.10 10.81 -1.48
N ASN A 100 -22.92 11.61 -0.42
CA ASN A 100 -23.43 11.35 0.93
C ASN A 100 -22.94 10.01 1.51
N LEU A 101 -21.85 9.45 0.97
CA LEU A 101 -21.19 8.26 1.47
C LEU A 101 -20.03 8.66 2.37
N LYS A 102 -19.91 8.01 3.53
CA LYS A 102 -18.82 8.28 4.48
C LYS A 102 -17.60 7.42 4.19
N ILE A 103 -16.44 8.06 4.17
CA ILE A 103 -15.13 7.44 3.98
C ILE A 103 -14.53 7.19 5.36
N MET A 104 -14.28 5.93 5.68
CA MET A 104 -13.58 5.52 6.88
C MET A 104 -12.08 5.41 6.60
N LEU A 105 -11.27 5.96 7.52
CA LEU A 105 -9.82 5.79 7.50
C LEU A 105 -9.46 4.32 7.73
N CYS A 106 -8.40 3.88 7.06
CA CYS A 106 -7.89 2.52 7.15
C CYS A 106 -6.37 2.48 7.06
N GLY A 107 -5.80 1.39 7.56
CA GLY A 107 -4.38 1.06 7.45
C GLY A 107 -4.06 0.14 6.28
N ILE A 108 -3.12 -0.78 6.51
CA ILE A 108 -2.76 -1.81 5.53
C ILE A 108 -3.63 -3.05 5.68
N PHE A 109 -4.16 -3.53 4.56
CA PHE A 109 -4.81 -4.82 4.44
C PHE A 109 -3.81 -5.83 3.88
N VAL A 110 -3.67 -6.96 4.56
CA VAL A 110 -2.81 -8.08 4.15
C VAL A 110 -3.69 -9.19 3.63
N ASP A 111 -3.33 -9.79 2.49
CA ASP A 111 -4.09 -10.91 1.94
C ASP A 111 -4.01 -12.13 2.87
N GLN A 112 -5.15 -12.77 3.11
CA GLN A 112 -5.25 -13.88 4.07
C GLN A 112 -4.50 -15.13 3.61
N CYS A 113 -4.52 -15.43 2.31
CA CYS A 113 -3.93 -16.64 1.74
C CYS A 113 -2.43 -16.45 1.45
N SER A 114 -2.05 -15.24 1.08
CA SER A 114 -0.75 -14.83 0.59
C SER A 114 -0.29 -13.60 1.35
N ASN A 115 0.09 -13.74 2.62
CA ASN A 115 0.42 -12.58 3.45
C ASN A 115 1.56 -11.69 2.89
N PHE A 116 2.39 -12.18 1.97
CA PHE A 116 3.35 -11.33 1.27
C PHE A 116 2.71 -10.28 0.34
N LEU A 117 1.39 -10.33 0.11
CA LEU A 117 0.60 -9.35 -0.62
C LEU A 117 -0.14 -8.41 0.33
N ALA A 118 -0.18 -7.13 -0.01
CA ALA A 118 -0.90 -6.13 0.78
C ALA A 118 -1.43 -4.96 -0.06
N GLY A 119 -2.40 -4.23 0.49
CA GLY A 119 -2.97 -3.02 -0.09
C GLY A 119 -3.31 -2.00 1.00
N SER A 120 -3.38 -0.72 0.65
CA SER A 120 -3.86 0.32 1.55
C SER A 120 -4.70 1.25 0.69
N PRO A 121 -6.03 1.07 0.63
CA PRO A 121 -6.88 1.98 -0.09
C PRO A 121 -6.87 3.35 0.59
N ASP A 122 -7.30 4.38 -0.13
CA ASP A 122 -7.38 5.73 0.43
C ASP A 122 -8.53 5.85 1.45
N GLY A 123 -9.51 4.93 1.39
CA GLY A 123 -10.52 4.75 2.43
C GLY A 123 -11.47 3.59 2.16
N ILE A 124 -12.30 3.29 3.15
CA ILE A 124 -13.36 2.26 3.11
C ILE A 124 -14.72 2.95 3.11
N ILE A 125 -15.67 2.43 2.35
CA ILE A 125 -17.04 2.95 2.25
C ILE A 125 -18.00 1.80 2.56
N GLY A 126 -18.86 1.98 3.57
CA GLY A 126 -19.79 0.93 3.99
C GLY A 126 -19.07 -0.35 4.40
N ASP A 127 -19.66 -1.50 4.06
CA ASP A 127 -19.16 -2.82 4.47
C ASP A 127 -18.23 -3.47 3.43
N ASP A 128 -18.34 -3.10 2.16
CA ASP A 128 -17.67 -3.76 1.03
C ASP A 128 -17.03 -2.80 0.00
N GLY A 129 -17.18 -1.48 0.19
CA GLY A 129 -16.64 -0.48 -0.71
C GLY A 129 -15.24 -0.01 -0.33
N ILE A 130 -14.43 0.31 -1.34
CA ILE A 130 -13.15 1.00 -1.19
C ILE A 130 -13.09 2.22 -2.11
N ILE A 131 -12.25 3.19 -1.76
CA ILE A 131 -11.95 4.35 -2.62
C ILE A 131 -10.45 4.47 -2.85
N GLU A 132 -10.10 4.81 -4.09
CA GLU A 132 -8.76 5.18 -4.54
C GLU A 132 -8.86 6.55 -5.22
N ILE A 133 -8.18 7.55 -4.67
CA ILE A 133 -8.17 8.94 -5.08
C ILE A 133 -6.88 9.23 -5.83
N LYS A 134 -7.00 10.00 -6.91
CA LYS A 134 -5.87 10.54 -7.65
C LYS A 134 -6.05 12.04 -7.83
N CYS A 135 -5.07 12.80 -7.37
CA CYS A 135 -5.01 14.25 -7.56
C CYS A 135 -3.86 14.59 -8.52
N PRO A 136 -4.07 14.52 -9.84
CA PRO A 136 -3.05 14.88 -10.81
C PRO A 136 -2.80 16.40 -10.79
N SER A 137 -1.53 16.81 -10.81
CA SER A 137 -1.15 18.24 -10.84
C SER A 137 -1.34 18.90 -12.21
N SER A 138 -1.66 18.12 -13.23
CA SER A 138 -1.94 18.55 -14.60
C SER A 138 -2.95 17.62 -15.23
N ILE A 139 -3.89 18.18 -16.00
CA ILE A 139 -4.86 17.44 -16.83
C ILE A 139 -4.25 17.20 -18.21
#